data_AF-A0A7C1Q0N4-F1
#
_entry.id   AF-A0A7C1Q0N4-F1
#
_cell.length_a   1.000
_cell.length_b   1.000
_cell.length_c   1.000
_cell.angle_alpha   90.00
_cell.angle_beta   90.00
_cell.angle_gamma   90.00
#
_symmetry.space_group_name_H-M   'P 1'
#
loop_
_entity.id
_entity.type
_entity.pdbx_description
1 polymer ?
#
loop_
_entity_poly.entity_id
_entity_poly.type
_entity_poly.pdbx_seq_one_letter_code
_entity_poly.pdbx_strand_id
1 'polypeptide(L)'
;MAAEKTEEFTKLGKAKIEILSTKRKISAKFTELGSILYDAIKEGNTEEAIKSSKVEELLKNVKTLEAELDSKEEKLEDLKKKPDSEEKIDIEDAEE
;
A
#
# COMPACT_ATOMS: atom_id res chain seq x y z
N MET A 1 20.54 7.04 -24.08
CA MET A 1 20.67 5.62 -23.70
C MET A 1 21.01 5.40 -22.23
N ALA A 2 22.19 5.74 -21.70
CA ALA A 2 22.50 5.48 -20.27
C ALA A 2 21.69 6.37 -19.30
N ALA A 3 21.59 7.68 -19.57
CA ALA A 3 20.85 8.61 -18.71
C ALA A 3 19.34 8.34 -18.67
N GLU A 4 18.74 7.96 -19.80
CA GLU A 4 17.31 7.61 -19.91
C GLU A 4 16.97 6.38 -19.06
N LYS A 5 17.78 5.31 -19.16
CA LYS A 5 17.63 4.12 -18.32
C LYS A 5 17.74 4.47 -16.84
N THR A 6 18.73 5.28 -16.44
CA THR A 6 18.88 5.71 -15.03
C THR A 6 17.68 6.51 -14.52
N GLU A 7 17.09 7.36 -15.36
CA GLU A 7 15.89 8.13 -15.02
C GLU A 7 14.68 7.22 -14.82
N GLU A 8 14.51 6.20 -15.67
CA GLU A 8 13.43 5.21 -15.56
C GLU A 8 13.56 4.35 -14.30
N PHE A 9 14.76 3.85 -13.98
CA PHE A 9 15.01 3.13 -12.73
C PHE A 9 14.70 3.98 -11.50
N THR A 10 15.02 5.28 -11.55
CA THR A 10 14.71 6.22 -10.47
C THR A 10 13.20 6.38 -10.30
N LYS A 11 12.44 6.52 -11.39
CA LYS A 11 10.98 6.62 -11.37
C LYS A 11 10.34 5.34 -10.81
N LEU A 12 10.81 4.17 -11.25
CA LEU A 12 10.35 2.88 -10.76
C LEU A 12 10.63 2.71 -9.26
N GLY A 13 11.83 3.07 -8.80
CA GLY A 13 12.21 3.03 -7.40
C GLY A 13 11.34 3.92 -6.52
N LYS A 14 11.10 5.17 -6.95
CA LYS A 14 10.20 6.10 -6.25
C LYS A 14 8.78 5.55 -6.14
N ALA A 15 8.22 5.05 -7.23
CA ALA A 15 6.88 4.46 -7.24
C ALA A 15 6.76 3.28 -6.26
N LYS A 16 7.76 2.39 -6.22
CA LYS A 16 7.80 1.28 -5.25
C LYS A 16 7.83 1.77 -3.79
N ILE A 17 8.61 2.81 -3.49
CA ILE A 17 8.68 3.39 -2.13
C ILE A 17 7.34 4.01 -1.73
N GLU A 18 6.67 4.71 -2.64
CA GLU A 18 5.35 5.31 -2.38
C GLU A 18 4.27 4.24 -2.13
N ILE A 19 4.30 3.13 -2.88
CA ILE A 19 3.45 1.96 -2.65
C ILE A 19 3.70 1.40 -1.25
N LEU A 20 4.96 1.14 -0.88
CA LEU A 20 5.31 0.64 0.45
C LEU A 20 4.88 1.58 1.57
N SER A 21 5.04 2.89 1.39
CA SER A 21 4.56 3.90 2.33
C SER A 21 3.04 3.84 2.50
N THR A 22 2.31 3.72 1.39
CA THR A 22 0.84 3.63 1.40
C THR A 22 0.36 2.34 2.09
N LYS A 23 0.98 1.19 1.80
CA LYS A 23 0.72 -0.09 2.48
C LYS A 23 0.94 0.03 3.99
N ARG A 24 2.02 0.66 4.44
CA ARG A 24 2.29 0.90 5.87
C ARG A 24 1.21 1.77 6.52
N LYS A 25 0.71 2.80 5.84
CA LYS A 25 -0.39 3.65 6.35
C LYS A 25 -1.68 2.84 6.52
N ILE A 26 -2.02 1.99 5.55
CA ILE A 26 -3.17 1.08 5.63
C ILE A 26 -3.02 0.14 6.83
N SER A 27 -1.86 -0.51 6.98
CA SER A 27 -1.59 -1.39 8.13
C SER A 27 -1.76 -0.66 9.47
N ALA A 28 -1.23 0.56 9.60
CA ALA A 28 -1.41 1.36 10.81
C ALA A 28 -2.88 1.66 11.11
N LYS A 29 -3.70 1.93 10.08
CA LYS A 29 -5.14 2.17 10.23
C LYS A 29 -5.90 0.91 10.64
N PHE A 30 -5.52 -0.27 10.12
CA PHE A 30 -6.07 -1.53 10.59
C PHE A 30 -5.67 -1.85 12.04
N THR A 31 -4.44 -1.54 12.46
CA THR A 31 -4.04 -1.65 13.87
C THR A 31 -4.89 -0.76 14.76
N GLU A 32 -5.13 0.49 14.36
CA GLU A 32 -5.98 1.43 15.10
C GLU A 32 -7.43 0.93 15.21
N LEU A 33 -8.01 0.48 14.08
CA LEU A 33 -9.36 -0.09 14.04
C LEU A 33 -9.46 -1.36 14.90
N GLY A 34 -8.47 -2.25 14.80
CA GLY A 34 -8.41 -3.48 15.56
C GLY A 34 -8.31 -3.23 17.06
N SER A 35 -7.54 -2.22 17.49
CA SER A 35 -7.48 -1.81 18.90
C SER A 35 -8.85 -1.40 19.42
N ILE A 36 -9.55 -0.54 18.68
CA ILE A 36 -10.89 -0.06 19.07
C ILE A 36 -11.87 -1.22 19.18
N LEU A 37 -11.90 -2.13 18.20
CA LEU A 37 -12.80 -3.27 18.23
C LEU A 37 -12.43 -4.28 19.32
N TYR A 38 -11.14 -4.50 19.56
CA TYR A 38 -10.68 -5.38 20.63
C TYR A 38 -11.13 -4.89 22.00
N ASP A 39 -10.89 -3.61 22.30
CA ASP A 39 -11.32 -2.99 23.55
C ASP A 39 -12.85 -3.05 23.67
N ALA A 40 -13.56 -2.81 22.56
CA ALA A 40 -15.01 -2.80 22.58
C ALA A 40 -15.64 -4.18 22.83
N ILE A 41 -15.05 -5.23 22.24
CA ILE A 41 -15.46 -6.62 22.49
C ILE A 41 -15.21 -6.99 23.95
N LYS A 42 -14.07 -6.58 24.50
CA LYS A 42 -13.70 -6.84 25.90
C LYS A 42 -14.66 -6.16 26.88
N GLU A 43 -15.13 -4.96 26.56
CA GLU A 43 -16.04 -4.16 27.39
C GLU A 43 -17.52 -4.48 27.14
N GLY A 44 -17.84 -5.24 26.09
CA GLY A 44 -19.22 -5.59 25.72
C GLY A 44 -20.00 -4.45 25.06
N ASN A 45 -19.32 -3.43 24.52
CA ASN A 45 -19.91 -2.25 23.87
C ASN A 45 -19.66 -2.23 22.34
N THR A 46 -19.43 -3.39 21.73
CA THR A 46 -19.13 -3.55 20.29
C THR A 46 -20.11 -2.79 19.37
N GLU A 47 -21.41 -2.81 19.68
CA GLU A 47 -22.42 -2.15 18.84
C GLU A 47 -22.25 -0.63 18.81
N GLU A 48 -21.89 -0.02 19.94
CA GLU A 48 -21.62 1.41 20.05
C GLU A 48 -20.31 1.77 19.33
N ALA A 49 -19.28 0.96 19.50
CA ALA A 49 -17.99 1.17 18.83
C ALA A 49 -18.12 1.14 17.30
N ILE A 50 -18.85 0.18 16.73
CA ILE A 50 -19.07 0.08 15.28
C ILE A 50 -19.83 1.29 14.74
N LYS A 51 -20.77 1.85 15.51
CA LYS A 51 -21.54 3.04 15.14
C LYS A 51 -20.81 4.35 15.43
N SER A 52 -19.63 4.29 16.05
CA SER A 52 -18.86 5.49 16.37
C SER A 52 -18.36 6.18 15.10
N SER A 53 -18.42 7.51 15.13
CA SER A 53 -17.86 8.35 14.06
C SER A 53 -16.38 8.07 13.81
N LYS A 54 -15.64 7.65 14.85
CA LYS A 54 -14.23 7.29 14.75
C LYS A 54 -14.01 6.05 13.88
N VAL A 55 -14.80 4.99 14.07
CA VAL A 55 -14.73 3.78 13.23
C VAL A 55 -15.13 4.12 11.80
N GLU A 56 -16.18 4.93 11.61
CA GLU A 56 -16.59 5.38 10.28
C GLU A 56 -15.48 6.15 9.56
N GLU A 57 -14.81 7.07 10.25
CA GLU A 57 -13.69 7.85 9.70
C GLU A 57 -12.50 6.94 9.35
N LEU A 58 -12.16 5.98 10.21
CA LEU A 58 -11.09 5.01 9.93
C LEU A 58 -11.39 4.19 8.68
N LEU A 59 -12.63 3.71 8.51
CA LEU A 59 -13.05 2.97 7.32
C LEU A 59 -12.97 3.83 6.05
N LYS A 60 -13.42 5.10 6.10
CA LYS A 60 -13.29 6.04 4.97
C LYS A 60 -11.82 6.29 4.61
N ASN A 61 -10.96 6.45 5.61
CA ASN A 61 -9.53 6.66 5.42
C ASN A 61 -8.86 5.42 4.81
N VAL A 62 -9.17 4.22 5.30
CA VAL A 62 -8.67 2.96 4.72
C VAL A 62 -9.10 2.85 3.27
N LYS A 63 -10.38 3.05 2.95
CA LYS A 63 -10.89 2.98 1.58
C LYS A 63 -10.21 3.98 0.64
N THR A 64 -9.93 5.19 1.13
CA THR A 64 -9.21 6.20 0.36
C THR A 64 -7.78 5.78 0.09
N LEU A 65 -7.08 5.25 1.10
CA LEU A 65 -5.72 4.74 0.96
C LEU A 65 -5.63 3.51 0.05
N GLU A 66 -6.63 2.63 0.06
CA GLU A 66 -6.74 1.49 -0.84
C GLU A 66 -6.90 1.96 -2.30
N ALA A 67 -7.80 2.90 -2.56
CA ALA A 67 -7.94 3.48 -3.91
C ALA A 67 -6.65 4.19 -4.39
N GLU A 68 -5.95 4.89 -3.49
CA GLU A 68 -4.64 5.47 -3.79
C GLU A 68 -3.58 4.39 -4.08
N LEU A 69 -3.62 3.28 -3.34
CA LEU A 69 -2.69 2.16 -3.52
C LEU A 69 -2.90 1.54 -4.90
N ASP A 70 -4.14 1.22 -5.25
CA ASP A 70 -4.51 0.64 -6.55
C ASP A 70 -4.02 1.53 -7.70
N SER A 71 -4.28 2.84 -7.62
CA SER A 71 -3.80 3.79 -8.64
C SER A 71 -2.28 3.85 -8.75
N LYS A 72 -1.55 3.72 -7.63
CA LYS A 72 -0.07 3.70 -7.64
C LYS A 72 0.47 2.39 -8.21
N GLU A 73 -0.19 1.26 -7.90
CA GLU A 73 0.18 -0.05 -8.44
C GLU A 73 -0.07 -0.12 -9.95
N GLU A 74 -1.19 0.39 -10.46
CA GLU A 74 -1.48 0.50 -11.90
C GLU A 74 -0.40 1.33 -12.62
N LYS A 75 -0.06 2.51 -12.08
CA LYS A 75 1.02 3.35 -12.62
C LYS A 75 2.37 2.64 -12.63
N LEU A 76 2.67 1.84 -11.60
CA LEU A 76 3.89 1.05 -11.55
C LEU A 76 3.89 -0.03 -12.65
N GLU A 77 2.75 -0.68 -12.90
CA GLU A 77 2.63 -1.64 -13.99
C GLU A 77 2.83 -0.98 -15.36
N ASP A 78 2.25 0.20 -15.58
CA ASP A 78 2.45 0.96 -16.81
C ASP A 78 3.92 1.36 -17.01
N LEU A 79 4.60 1.76 -15.94
CA LEU A 79 6.04 2.06 -15.97
C LEU A 79 6.88 0.82 -16.28
N LYS A 80 6.45 -0.38 -15.86
CA LYS A 80 7.12 -1.65 -16.19
C LYS A 80 6.85 -2.11 -17.63
N LYS A 81 5.66 -1.80 -18.17
CA LYS A 81 5.24 -2.20 -19.51
C LYS A 81 5.79 -1.32 -20.62
N LYS A 82 6.30 -0.12 -20.32
CA LYS A 82 7.05 0.71 -21.28
C LYS A 82 8.31 -0.06 -21.70
N PRO A 83 8.34 -0.62 -22.92
CA PRO A 83 9.46 -1.42 -23.37
C PRO A 83 10.43 -0.49 -24.09
N ASP A 84 11.55 -0.20 -23.46
CA ASP A 84 12.78 -0.05 -24.23
C ASP A 84 13.92 -0.76 -23.48
N SER A 85 14.35 -1.87 -24.08
CA SER A 85 15.37 -2.83 -23.62
C SER A 85 14.91 -3.91 -22.63
N GLU A 86 14.71 -5.08 -23.23
CA GLU A 86 14.84 -6.42 -22.63
C GLU A 86 15.95 -6.49 -21.58
N GLU A 87 15.62 -7.04 -20.41
CA GLU A 87 16.38 -8.11 -19.76
C GLU A 87 15.53 -8.68 -18.62
N LYS A 88 15.08 -9.93 -18.80
CA LYS A 88 14.67 -10.78 -17.69
C LYS A 88 15.89 -10.92 -16.78
N ILE A 89 15.82 -10.37 -15.58
CA ILE A 89 16.68 -10.84 -14.50
C ILE A 89 15.83 -11.85 -13.74
N ASP A 90 15.98 -13.11 -14.11
CA ASP A 90 15.64 -14.25 -13.27
C ASP A 90 16.45 -14.08 -11.97
N ILE A 91 15.76 -13.75 -10.89
CA ILE A 91 16.34 -13.85 -9.55
C ILE A 91 16.04 -15.29 -9.13
N GLU A 92 16.86 -16.24 -9.58
CA GLU A 92 16.90 -17.56 -8.97
C GLU A 92 17.33 -17.40 -7.50
N ASP A 93 16.59 -18.11 -6.65
CA ASP A 93 16.72 -18.17 -5.22
C ASP A 93 18.17 -18.28 -4.73
N ALA A 94 18.56 -17.34 -3.86
CA ALA A 94 19.71 -17.53 -2.99
C ALA A 94 19.22 -18.24 -1.71
N GLU A 95 19.07 -19.56 -1.78
CA GLU A 95 19.15 -20.42 -0.60
C GLU A 95 20.63 -20.74 -0.34
N GLU A 96 21.15 -20.33 0.82
CA GLU A 96 22.33 -20.91 1.47
C GLU A 96 21.96 -21.31 2.90
#